data_AF-A0A517P229-F1
#
_entry.id   AF-A0A517P229-F1
#
_cell.length_a   1.000
_cell.length_b   1.000
_cell.length_c   1.000
_cell.angle_alpha   90.00
_cell.angle_beta   90.00
_cell.angle_gamma   90.00
#
_symmetry.space_group_name_H-M   'P 1'
#
loop_
_entity.id
_entity.type
_entity.pdbx_description
1 polymer ?
#
loop_
_entity_poly.entity_id
_entity_poly.type
_entity_poly.pdbx_seq_one_letter_code
_entity_poly.pdbx_strand_id
1 'polypeptide(L)'
;MKVWTHHPSTFPITSPDLTVDATLSVYYRSREYRDAIHELHRHLKGETQFLWCLTTRNTFERHSESIDLIEWELDVPISQILAFYREDVWGEIYNGRSKDWAALITSSVSENVGALVRVPIDPSWATPHPIPVKYKSR
;
A
#
# COMPACT_ATOMS: atom_id res chain seq x y z
N MET A 1 12.14 7.26 6.75
CA MET A 1 12.38 6.19 5.75
C MET A 1 11.56 6.54 4.55
N LYS A 2 12.15 6.46 3.36
CA LYS A 2 11.42 6.72 2.13
C LYS A 2 10.60 5.50 1.70
N VAL A 3 9.31 5.71 1.49
CA VAL A 3 8.37 4.76 0.88
C VAL A 3 7.53 5.49 -0.16
N TRP A 4 6.92 4.75 -1.08
CA TRP A 4 6.17 5.32 -2.20
C TRP A 4 4.75 4.78 -2.27
N THR A 5 3.78 5.62 -2.61
CA THR A 5 2.42 5.16 -2.86
C THR A 5 1.78 5.95 -3.99
N HIS A 6 0.76 5.39 -4.62
CA HIS A 6 0.14 5.93 -5.82
C HIS A 6 -1.36 6.04 -5.61
N HIS A 7 -1.87 7.26 -5.72
CA HIS A 7 -3.29 7.52 -5.51
C HIS A 7 -3.85 8.51 -6.53
N PRO A 8 -5.17 8.48 -6.79
CA PRO A 8 -5.83 9.54 -7.54
C PRO A 8 -5.54 10.92 -6.94
N SER A 9 -5.53 11.96 -7.76
CA SER A 9 -5.34 13.34 -7.29
C SER A 9 -6.38 13.82 -6.28
N THR A 10 -7.54 13.16 -6.25
CA THR A 10 -8.63 13.40 -5.30
C THR A 10 -8.46 12.70 -3.96
N PHE A 11 -7.48 11.80 -3.82
CA PHE A 11 -7.25 11.07 -2.58
C PHE A 11 -6.54 11.96 -1.53
N PRO A 12 -7.14 12.19 -0.35
CA PRO A 12 -6.68 13.22 0.57
C PRO A 12 -5.57 12.69 1.50
N ILE A 13 -4.40 12.33 0.94
CA ILE A 13 -3.34 11.59 1.66
C ILE A 13 -2.85 12.29 2.95
N THR A 14 -2.82 13.62 2.98
CA THR A 14 -2.35 14.45 4.09
C THR A 14 -3.50 15.00 4.95
N SER A 15 -4.74 14.56 4.73
CA SER A 15 -5.86 14.98 5.56
C SER A 15 -5.74 14.38 6.96
N PRO A 16 -5.89 15.17 8.04
CA PRO A 16 -5.90 14.64 9.41
C PRO A 16 -7.06 13.66 9.65
N ASP A 17 -8.14 13.79 8.87
CA ASP A 17 -9.35 12.95 8.96
C ASP A 17 -9.39 11.84 7.88
N LEU A 18 -8.24 11.53 7.26
CA LEU A 18 -8.17 10.48 6.25
C LEU A 18 -8.66 9.14 6.81
N THR A 19 -9.69 8.59 6.18
CA THR A 19 -10.15 7.22 6.39
C THR A 19 -9.85 6.42 5.14
N VAL A 20 -9.11 5.31 5.29
CA VAL A 20 -8.82 4.39 4.19
C VAL A 20 -9.96 3.38 4.09
N ASP A 21 -10.74 3.49 3.02
CA ASP A 21 -11.82 2.57 2.70
C ASP A 21 -11.34 1.46 1.77
N ALA A 22 -11.10 0.27 2.34
CA ALA A 22 -10.69 -0.91 1.58
C ALA A 22 -11.72 -1.34 0.52
N THR A 23 -13.00 -0.94 0.66
CA THR A 23 -14.06 -1.29 -0.28
C THR A 23 -13.90 -0.63 -1.65
N LEU A 24 -13.12 0.46 -1.70
CA LEU A 24 -12.78 1.17 -2.94
C LEU A 24 -11.66 0.48 -3.75
N SER A 25 -11.02 -0.55 -3.19
CA SER A 25 -10.01 -1.34 -3.89
C SER A 25 -10.65 -2.10 -5.07
N VAL A 26 -9.97 -2.11 -6.22
CA VAL A 26 -10.40 -2.91 -7.39
C VAL A 26 -10.48 -4.41 -7.08
N TYR A 27 -9.69 -4.86 -6.10
CA TYR A 27 -9.66 -6.26 -5.65
C TYR A 27 -10.79 -6.59 -4.68
N TYR A 28 -11.50 -5.60 -4.12
CA TYR A 28 -12.51 -5.83 -3.09
C TYR A 28 -13.70 -6.68 -3.55
N ARG A 29 -13.91 -6.83 -4.87
CA ARG A 29 -14.92 -7.73 -5.44
C ARG A 29 -14.57 -9.21 -5.24
N SER A 30 -13.29 -9.58 -5.15
CA SER A 30 -12.86 -10.94 -4.84
C SER A 30 -13.21 -11.30 -3.39
N ARG A 31 -13.76 -12.51 -3.20
CA ARG A 31 -14.04 -13.03 -1.86
C ARG A 31 -12.74 -13.31 -1.12
N GLU A 32 -11.78 -13.91 -1.81
CA GLU A 32 -10.46 -14.27 -1.31
C GLU A 32 -9.71 -13.03 -0.81
N TYR A 33 -9.76 -11.94 -1.56
CA TYR A 33 -9.17 -10.66 -1.13
C TYR A 33 -9.84 -10.13 0.14
N ARG A 34 -11.18 -10.14 0.23
CA ARG A 34 -11.90 -9.69 1.43
C ARG A 34 -11.56 -10.52 2.66
N ASP A 35 -11.50 -11.84 2.51
CA ASP A 35 -11.13 -12.76 3.59
C ASP A 35 -9.67 -12.53 4.03
N ALA A 36 -8.76 -12.30 3.07
CA ALA A 36 -7.36 -11.97 3.35
C ALA A 36 -7.20 -10.63 4.09
N ILE A 37 -7.92 -9.57 3.70
CA ILE A 37 -7.88 -8.28 4.41
C ILE A 37 -8.34 -8.43 5.86
N HIS A 38 -9.40 -9.20 6.12
CA HIS A 38 -9.85 -9.46 7.49
C HIS A 38 -8.80 -10.21 8.33
N GLU A 39 -8.10 -11.17 7.73
CA GLU A 39 -7.02 -11.89 8.42
C GLU A 39 -5.81 -10.98 8.67
N LEU A 40 -5.43 -10.15 7.69
CA LEU A 40 -4.36 -9.17 7.83
C LEU A 40 -4.62 -8.22 9.02
N HIS A 41 -5.85 -7.73 9.19
CA HIS A 41 -6.21 -6.90 10.35
C HIS A 41 -5.96 -7.62 11.68
N ARG A 42 -6.18 -8.94 11.77
CA ARG A 42 -5.85 -9.71 12.98
C ARG A 42 -4.35 -9.78 13.22
N HIS A 43 -3.56 -9.99 12.17
CA HIS A 43 -2.10 -9.97 12.26
C HIS A 43 -1.54 -8.60 12.67
N LEU A 44 -2.24 -7.52 12.32
CA LEU A 44 -1.91 -6.15 12.73
C LEU A 44 -2.55 -5.75 14.07
N LYS A 45 -2.90 -6.72 14.93
CA LYS A 45 -3.48 -6.51 16.27
C LYS A 45 -4.76 -5.66 16.25
N GLY A 46 -5.55 -5.78 15.19
CA GLY A 46 -6.81 -5.05 15.00
C GLY A 46 -6.68 -3.71 14.32
N GLU A 47 -5.49 -3.29 13.89
CA GLU A 47 -5.32 -2.09 13.06
C GLU A 47 -6.03 -2.28 11.72
N THR A 48 -6.91 -1.34 11.38
CA THR A 48 -7.73 -1.38 10.15
C THR A 48 -7.46 -0.22 9.20
N GLN A 49 -6.58 0.71 9.60
CA GLN A 49 -6.33 1.95 8.88
C GLN A 49 -4.84 2.08 8.58
N PHE A 50 -4.48 1.90 7.31
CA PHE A 50 -3.10 2.01 6.84
C PHE A 50 -3.04 2.24 5.33
N LEU A 51 -1.93 2.82 4.86
CA LEU A 51 -1.59 2.89 3.45
C LEU A 51 -0.66 1.76 3.07
N TRP A 52 -0.90 1.22 1.88
CA TRP A 52 0.03 0.33 1.20
C TRP A 52 1.08 1.19 0.52
N CYS A 53 2.34 0.96 0.87
CA CYS A 53 3.46 1.68 0.29
C CYS A 53 4.53 0.70 -0.20
N LEU A 54 5.17 1.02 -1.31
CA LEU A 54 6.30 0.30 -1.87
C LEU A 54 7.58 0.78 -1.16
N THR A 55 8.53 -0.10 -0.89
CA THR A 55 9.83 0.30 -0.33
C THR A 55 10.88 0.61 -1.41
N THR A 56 10.50 0.50 -2.68
CA THR A 56 11.31 0.90 -3.84
C THR A 56 10.45 1.74 -4.78
N ARG A 57 11.04 2.79 -5.36
CA ARG A 57 10.37 3.64 -6.34
C ARG A 57 10.24 2.92 -7.70
N ASN A 58 9.17 3.21 -8.44
CA ASN A 58 8.91 2.70 -9.80
C ASN A 58 8.57 1.20 -9.93
N THR A 59 8.22 0.50 -8.85
CA THR A 59 7.69 -0.87 -8.93
C THR A 59 6.16 -0.90 -9.10
N PHE A 60 5.52 0.26 -9.20
CA PHE A 60 4.07 0.36 -9.38
C PHE A 60 3.64 -0.01 -10.81
N GLU A 61 2.81 -1.05 -10.92
CA GLU A 61 2.12 -1.38 -12.15
C GLU A 61 0.82 -0.58 -12.29
N ARG A 62 0.73 0.25 -13.33
CA ARG A 62 -0.47 1.04 -13.59
C ARG A 62 -1.57 0.16 -14.17
N HIS A 63 -2.59 -0.13 -13.36
CA HIS A 63 -3.74 -0.94 -13.79
C HIS A 63 -4.77 -0.20 -14.66
N SER A 64 -4.73 1.14 -14.72
CA SER A 64 -5.61 1.92 -15.59
C SER A 64 -4.98 3.23 -16.07
N GLU A 65 -5.03 3.47 -17.37
CA GLU A 65 -4.61 4.74 -17.99
C GLU A 65 -5.64 5.86 -17.81
N SER A 66 -6.88 5.55 -17.41
CA SER A 66 -7.98 6.52 -17.32
C SER A 66 -8.03 7.33 -16.04
N ILE A 67 -7.15 7.04 -15.07
CA ILE A 67 -7.09 7.74 -13.79
C ILE A 67 -5.75 8.47 -13.70
N ASP A 68 -5.81 9.77 -13.43
CA ASP A 68 -4.63 10.57 -13.10
C ASP A 68 -4.12 10.14 -11.72
N LEU A 69 -2.87 9.69 -11.67
CA LEU A 69 -2.22 9.25 -10.45
C LEU A 69 -1.14 10.24 -10.03
N ILE A 70 -1.08 10.49 -8.73
CA ILE A 70 0.03 11.16 -8.08
C ILE A 70 0.87 10.08 -7.41
N GLU A 71 2.15 10.03 -7.74
CA GLU A 71 3.14 9.31 -6.94
C GLU A 71 3.47 10.16 -5.72
N TRP A 72 3.40 9.58 -4.54
CA TRP A 72 3.77 10.23 -3.29
C TRP A 72 5.05 9.60 -2.79
N GLU A 73 6.08 10.42 -2.58
CA GLU A 73 7.23 10.05 -1.76
C GLU A 73 6.91 10.42 -0.30
N LEU A 74 6.97 9.43 0.60
CA LEU A 74 6.72 9.61 2.01
C LEU A 74 8.00 9.36 2.81
N ASP A 75 8.49 10.34 3.56
CA ASP A 75 9.60 10.17 4.51
C ASP A 75 9.07 9.85 5.92
N VAL A 76 8.72 8.60 6.12
CA VAL A 76 7.96 8.11 7.28
C VAL A 76 8.91 7.68 8.41
N PRO A 77 8.68 8.11 9.68
CA PRO A 77 9.40 7.56 10.83
C PRO A 77 9.15 6.06 10.97
N ILE A 78 10.17 5.27 11.31
CA ILE A 78 10.04 3.80 11.46
C ILE A 78 8.92 3.43 12.46
N SER A 79 8.68 4.25 13.48
CA SER A 79 7.60 4.07 14.46
C SER A 79 6.18 4.13 13.87
N GLN A 80 6.03 4.67 12.66
CA GLN A 80 4.76 4.73 11.91
C GLN A 80 4.61 3.59 10.89
N ILE A 81 5.62 2.74 10.74
CA ILE A 81 5.53 1.52 9.94
C ILE A 81 4.95 0.42 10.83
N LEU A 82 3.78 -0.11 10.43
CA LEU A 82 3.12 -1.21 11.14
C LEU A 82 3.83 -2.53 10.91
N ALA A 83 4.18 -2.78 9.65
CA ALA A 83 4.89 -3.98 9.22
C ALA A 83 5.50 -3.76 7.83
N PHE A 84 6.55 -4.53 7.55
CA PHE A 84 6.98 -4.79 6.18
C PHE A 84 6.38 -6.12 5.72
N TYR A 85 5.94 -6.17 4.46
CA TYR A 85 5.30 -7.35 3.89
C TYR A 85 5.94 -7.70 2.55
N ARG A 86 5.99 -8.99 2.24
CA ARG A 86 6.43 -9.49 0.93
C ARG A 86 5.29 -9.43 -0.08
N GLU A 87 5.50 -8.74 -1.21
CA GLU A 87 4.48 -8.52 -2.22
C GLU A 87 4.07 -9.81 -2.94
N ASP A 88 5.03 -10.65 -3.31
CA ASP A 88 4.79 -11.99 -3.88
C ASP A 88 3.92 -12.87 -2.96
N VAL A 89 4.23 -12.92 -1.66
CA VAL A 89 3.46 -13.70 -0.68
C VAL A 89 2.07 -13.14 -0.50
N TRP A 90 1.94 -11.81 -0.40
CA TRP A 90 0.62 -11.15 -0.36
C TRP A 90 -0.20 -11.51 -1.60
N GLY A 91 0.41 -11.44 -2.78
CA GLY A 91 -0.10 -11.91 -4.07
C GLY A 91 -0.75 -13.28 -3.99
N GLU A 92 -0.01 -14.27 -3.50
CA GLU A 92 -0.52 -15.64 -3.38
C GLU A 92 -1.65 -15.76 -2.34
N ILE A 93 -1.58 -15.00 -1.24
CA ILE A 93 -2.60 -15.01 -0.18
C ILE A 93 -3.93 -14.43 -0.69
N TYR A 94 -3.93 -13.20 -1.24
CA TYR A 94 -5.19 -12.55 -1.62
C TYR A 94 -5.84 -13.18 -2.86
N ASN A 95 -5.07 -13.95 -3.64
CA ASN A 95 -5.59 -14.79 -4.72
C ASN A 95 -6.05 -16.18 -4.24
N GLY A 96 -5.98 -16.47 -2.94
CA GLY A 96 -6.41 -17.75 -2.36
C GLY A 96 -5.49 -18.94 -2.69
N ARG A 97 -4.29 -18.70 -3.21
CA ARG A 97 -3.30 -19.73 -3.59
C ARG A 97 -2.38 -20.13 -2.45
N SER A 98 -2.24 -19.28 -1.42
CA SER A 98 -1.44 -19.55 -0.22
C SER A 98 -2.19 -19.20 1.06
N LYS A 99 -1.78 -19.83 2.16
CA LYS A 99 -2.18 -19.49 3.54
C LYS A 99 -0.96 -19.29 4.44
N ASP A 100 0.21 -19.08 3.84
CA ASP A 100 1.48 -18.91 4.57
C ASP A 100 1.63 -17.47 5.09
N TRP A 101 0.85 -17.14 6.10
CA TRP A 101 0.91 -15.85 6.78
C TRP A 101 2.22 -15.62 7.54
N ALA A 102 2.92 -16.70 7.92
CA ALA A 102 4.20 -16.60 8.59
C ALA A 102 5.29 -16.05 7.66
N ALA A 103 5.21 -16.35 6.36
CA ALA A 103 6.12 -15.82 5.34
C ALA A 103 5.79 -14.40 4.87
N LEU A 104 4.59 -13.88 5.18
CA LEU A 104 4.14 -12.57 4.70
C LEU A 104 4.95 -11.43 5.31
N ILE A 105 5.06 -11.41 6.64
CA ILE A 105 5.68 -10.32 7.39
C ILE A 105 7.19 -10.54 7.47
N THR A 106 7.95 -9.50 7.17
CA THR A 106 9.42 -9.53 7.17
C THR A 106 10.00 -8.37 7.97
N SER A 107 11.27 -8.50 8.37
CA SER A 107 12.08 -7.42 8.96
C SER A 107 13.07 -6.81 7.95
N SER A 108 13.19 -7.38 6.76
CA SER A 108 14.10 -6.92 5.71
C SER A 108 13.40 -6.01 4.70
N VAL A 109 14.15 -5.05 4.17
CA VAL A 109 13.73 -4.16 3.09
C VAL A 109 14.37 -4.66 1.79
N SER A 110 13.58 -4.85 0.74
CA SER A 110 14.05 -5.30 -0.58
C SER A 110 13.04 -4.89 -1.67
N GLU A 111 13.39 -5.09 -2.94
CA GLU A 111 12.57 -4.66 -4.09
C GLU A 111 11.15 -5.25 -4.09
N ASN A 112 10.96 -6.46 -3.58
CA ASN A 112 9.67 -7.17 -3.48
C ASN A 112 9.04 -7.03 -2.08
N VAL A 113 9.41 -5.98 -1.33
CA VAL A 113 8.86 -5.71 0.00
C VAL A 113 8.16 -4.36 -0.03
N GLY A 114 6.92 -4.35 0.46
CA GLY A 114 6.20 -3.12 0.78
C GLY A 114 6.18 -2.86 2.27
N ALA A 115 5.63 -1.71 2.65
CA ALA A 115 5.40 -1.26 3.99
C ALA A 115 3.92 -0.90 4.19
N LEU A 116 3.37 -1.29 5.33
CA LEU A 116 2.05 -0.84 5.79
C LEU A 116 2.27 0.36 6.70
N VAL A 117 1.84 1.54 6.26
CA VAL A 117 2.08 2.81 6.95
C VAL A 117 0.83 3.25 7.69
N ARG A 118 0.97 3.62 8.97
CA ARG A 118 -0.14 4.20 9.75
C ARG A 118 -0.66 5.48 9.10
N VAL A 119 -1.97 5.67 9.17
CA VAL A 119 -2.64 6.95 8.85
C VAL A 119 -3.15 7.62 10.13
N PRO A 120 -3.32 8.95 10.17
CA PRO A 120 -3.07 9.92 9.08
C PRO A 120 -1.57 10.14 8.81
N ILE A 121 -1.25 10.58 7.60
CA ILE A 121 0.12 10.95 7.20
C ILE A 121 0.36 12.41 7.55
N ASP A 122 1.43 12.69 8.28
CA ASP A 122 1.84 14.07 8.56
C ASP A 122 2.22 14.77 7.24
N PRO A 123 1.68 15.97 6.95
CA PRO A 123 2.00 16.70 5.72
C PRO A 123 3.50 16.94 5.51
N SER A 124 4.29 17.05 6.59
CA SER A 124 5.74 17.24 6.51
C SER A 124 6.49 16.03 5.97
N TRP A 125 5.85 14.85 5.92
CA TRP A 125 6.45 13.63 5.38
C TRP A 125 6.13 13.42 3.90
N ALA A 126 5.12 14.11 3.36
CA ALA A 126 4.52 13.79 2.07
C ALA A 126 4.93 14.76 0.96
N THR A 127 5.61 14.25 -0.07
CA THR A 127 5.96 15.02 -1.27
C THR A 127 5.24 14.44 -2.49
N PRO A 128 4.36 15.21 -3.16
CA PRO A 128 3.69 14.75 -4.39
C PRO A 128 4.59 14.88 -5.63
N HIS A 129 4.54 13.86 -6.46
CA HIS A 129 5.19 13.78 -7.77
C HIS A 129 4.12 13.45 -8.83
N PRO A 130 3.66 14.44 -9.62
CA PRO A 130 2.70 14.19 -10.69
C PRO A 130 3.29 13.19 -11.71
N ILE A 131 2.56 12.12 -12.00
CA ILE A 131 2.95 11.18 -13.05
C ILE A 131 2.30 11.63 -14.37
N PRO A 132 3.08 11.97 -15.42
CA PRO A 132 2.51 12.22 -16.73
C PRO A 132 1.77 10.97 -17.22
N VAL A 133 0.59 11.14 -17.84
CA VAL A 133 -0.27 10.05 -18.36
C VAL A 133 0.48 9.03 -19.24
N LYS A 134 1.64 9.38 -19.80
CA LYS A 134 2.51 8.51 -20.62
C LYS A 134 3.68 7.90 -19.83
N TYR A 135 3.41 7.09 -18.82
CA TYR A 135 4.43 6.13 -18.38
C TYR A 135 4.22 4.83 -19.17
N LYS A 136 5.13 4.57 -20.13
CA LYS A 136 5.27 3.22 -20.69
C LYS A 136 5.78 2.32 -19.57
N SER A 137 5.00 1.30 -19.21
CA SER A 137 5.53 0.12 -18.52
C SER A 137 6.75 -0.38 -19.30
N ARG A 138 7.88 -0.53 -18.60
CA ARG A 138 9.09 -1.12 -19.16
C ARG A 138 8.94 -2.63 -19.23
#